data_AF-A0A395HC46-F1
#
_entry.id   AF-A0A395HC46-F1
#
_cell.length_a   1.000
_cell.length_b   1.000
_cell.length_c   1.000
_cell.angle_alpha   90.00
_cell.angle_beta   90.00
_cell.angle_gamma   90.00
#
_symmetry.space_group_name_H-M   'P 1'
#
loop_
_entity.id
_entity.type
_entity.pdbx_description
1 polymer ?
#
loop_
_entity_poly.entity_id
_entity_poly.type
_entity_poly.pdbx_seq_one_letter_code
_entity_poly.pdbx_strand_id
1 'polypeptide(L)'
;MDQPLMDTVPLEGSFSLEVPECFSSLAEARDLFEYYSYVFRHEYHKLSNLDVTSLELGAFIQTCVSLFQKWSGALDQFEKTRGPSLTTREHVGLKILQIQRCIQTMLFQHHLSGTTDPSGWDMYNPIFQEIVSLAASVVELSGDRSPSTPEADPSGQRRFKPSFTLDMGIIGPLYDVATLCRDPLIRRRAVDILRSASRQEGVFNSYVCAVAAERVIALEEGVALESTGGFSPTLAGQRPQYISRCSEVPGTARLLYAYPKLDIARGEGFLKVGRGEGIEMDLPLPAMAAMLDAED
;
A
#
# COMPACT_ATOMS: atom_id res chain seq x y z
N MET A 1 18.29 6.68 29.28
CA MET A 1 19.17 6.79 28.10
C MET A 1 18.27 6.90 26.89
N ASP A 2 18.10 8.14 26.48
CA ASP A 2 17.77 8.65 25.15
C ASP A 2 16.60 8.00 24.40
N GLN A 3 15.40 8.48 24.75
CA GLN A 3 14.29 8.55 23.79
C GLN A 3 14.71 9.53 22.67
N PRO A 4 14.62 9.14 21.38
CA PRO A 4 14.86 10.09 20.31
C PRO A 4 13.78 11.16 20.37
N LEU A 5 14.22 12.41 20.36
CA LEU A 5 13.44 13.63 20.28
C LEU A 5 12.64 13.60 18.95
N MET A 6 11.46 12.97 18.97
CA MET A 6 10.44 13.22 17.96
C MET A 6 9.97 14.64 18.22
N ASP A 7 10.37 15.56 17.36
CA ASP A 7 9.89 16.94 17.38
C ASP A 7 8.37 16.91 17.58
N THR A 8 7.95 17.52 18.69
CA THR A 8 6.55 17.70 19.05
C THR A 8 5.89 18.46 17.93
N VAL A 9 5.18 17.74 17.04
CA VAL A 9 4.20 18.33 16.13
C VAL A 9 3.22 19.11 17.02
N PRO A 10 2.94 20.40 16.73
CA PRO A 10 2.19 21.24 17.64
C PRO A 10 0.85 20.59 18.01
N LEU A 11 0.70 20.27 19.29
CA LEU A 11 -0.58 20.01 19.90
C LEU A 11 -1.30 21.37 20.04
N GLU A 12 -2.58 21.38 19.71
CA GLU A 12 -3.52 22.53 19.76
C GLU A 12 -3.50 23.49 18.56
N GLY A 13 -4.41 23.24 17.62
CA GLY A 13 -4.82 24.18 16.58
C GLY A 13 -5.99 23.59 15.82
N SER A 14 -7.13 24.29 15.84
CA SER A 14 -8.32 24.03 15.02
C SER A 14 -8.03 23.23 13.76
N PHE A 15 -8.66 22.06 13.60
CA PHE A 15 -8.72 21.34 12.31
C PHE A 15 -9.03 22.38 11.23
N SER A 16 -8.11 22.64 10.30
CA SER A 16 -8.44 23.57 9.21
C SER A 16 -9.48 22.90 8.32
N LEU A 17 -10.73 23.34 8.42
CA LEU A 17 -11.86 22.81 7.65
C LEU A 17 -11.95 23.39 6.24
N GLU A 18 -11.02 24.29 5.90
CA GLU A 18 -11.04 25.04 4.65
C GLU A 18 -10.23 24.30 3.59
N VAL A 19 -10.98 23.69 2.67
CA VAL A 19 -10.44 23.19 1.40
C VAL A 19 -10.78 24.23 0.33
N PRO A 20 -9.82 24.67 -0.49
CA PRO A 20 -10.10 25.61 -1.58
C PRO A 20 -11.02 24.97 -2.63
N GLU A 21 -11.72 25.77 -3.42
CA GLU A 21 -12.53 25.26 -4.54
C GLU A 21 -11.67 24.66 -5.67
N CYS A 22 -10.43 25.12 -5.79
CA CYS A 22 -9.43 24.64 -6.75
C CYS A 22 -8.05 24.87 -6.17
N PHE A 23 -7.16 23.88 -6.27
CA PHE A 23 -5.78 24.05 -5.83
C PHE A 23 -4.99 25.00 -6.73
N SER A 24 -4.06 25.75 -6.16
CA SER A 24 -3.10 26.56 -6.89
C SER A 24 -1.94 25.72 -7.43
N SER A 25 -1.63 24.59 -6.79
CA SER A 25 -0.55 23.68 -7.16
C SER A 25 -0.78 22.25 -6.67
N LEU A 26 -0.08 21.28 -7.26
CA LEU A 26 -0.07 19.90 -6.76
C LEU A 26 0.57 19.77 -5.37
N ALA A 27 1.51 20.67 -5.02
CA ALA A 27 2.14 20.68 -3.70
C ALA A 27 1.11 21.05 -2.62
N GLU A 28 0.28 22.06 -2.86
CA GLU A 28 -0.83 22.42 -1.96
C GLU A 28 -1.82 21.26 -1.78
N ALA A 29 -2.20 20.61 -2.89
CA ALA A 29 -3.09 19.44 -2.84
C ALA A 29 -2.48 18.29 -2.03
N ARG A 30 -1.19 18.01 -2.22
CA ARG A 30 -0.44 17.00 -1.46
C ARG A 30 -0.39 17.35 0.02
N ASP A 31 0.13 18.52 0.37
CA ASP A 31 0.38 18.89 1.77
C ASP A 31 -0.93 18.86 2.58
N LEU A 32 -2.04 19.33 1.98
CA LEU A 32 -3.36 19.26 2.61
C LEU A 32 -3.87 17.82 2.77
N PHE A 33 -3.65 16.95 1.76
CA PHE A 33 -3.99 15.53 1.86
C PHE A 33 -3.19 14.82 2.95
N GLU A 34 -1.88 15.06 3.03
CA GLU A 34 -1.02 14.44 4.03
C GLU A 34 -1.43 14.86 5.44
N TYR A 35 -1.73 16.15 5.64
CA TYR A 35 -2.25 16.66 6.90
C TYR A 35 -3.56 15.97 7.29
N TYR A 36 -4.57 15.94 6.41
CA TYR A 36 -5.84 15.27 6.72
C TYR A 36 -5.69 13.77 6.94
N SER A 37 -4.83 13.10 6.18
CA SER A 37 -4.56 11.67 6.34
C SER A 37 -3.84 11.37 7.66
N TYR A 38 -2.95 12.26 8.10
CA TYR A 38 -2.31 12.18 9.40
C TYR A 38 -3.34 12.34 10.52
N VAL A 39 -4.15 13.42 10.47
CA VAL A 39 -5.12 13.68 11.53
C VAL A 39 -6.19 12.58 11.59
N PHE A 40 -6.68 12.11 10.44
CA PHE A 40 -7.61 10.97 10.39
C PHE A 40 -7.03 9.74 11.09
N ARG A 41 -5.82 9.31 10.72
CA ARG A 41 -5.18 8.13 11.34
C ARG A 41 -4.93 8.32 12.83
N HIS A 42 -4.43 9.49 13.23
CA HIS A 42 -4.12 9.80 14.63
C HIS A 42 -5.37 9.79 15.51
N GLU A 43 -6.40 10.54 15.13
CA GLU A 43 -7.63 10.65 15.90
C GLU A 43 -8.46 9.36 15.81
N TYR A 44 -8.51 8.68 14.67
CA TYR A 44 -9.17 7.38 14.56
C TYR A 44 -8.58 6.36 15.53
N HIS A 45 -7.24 6.22 15.56
CA HIS A 45 -6.56 5.30 16.47
C HIS A 45 -6.75 5.68 17.96
N LYS A 46 -6.78 6.98 18.26
CA LYS A 46 -7.05 7.47 19.62
C LYS A 46 -8.49 7.15 20.05
N LEU A 47 -9.47 7.43 19.21
CA LEU A 47 -10.90 7.19 19.48
C LEU A 47 -11.22 5.69 19.55
N SER A 48 -10.61 4.86 18.70
CA SER A 48 -10.81 3.41 18.72
C SER A 48 -10.31 2.75 20.00
N ASN A 49 -9.27 3.32 20.64
CA ASN A 49 -8.68 2.78 21.87
C ASN A 49 -9.35 3.29 23.15
N LEU A 50 -10.16 4.34 23.09
CA LEU A 50 -10.75 5.01 24.25
C LEU A 50 -12.15 4.52 24.63
N ASP A 51 -12.62 3.39 24.08
CA ASP A 51 -13.97 2.84 24.31
C ASP A 51 -15.08 3.91 24.10
N VAL A 52 -14.83 4.80 23.13
CA VAL A 52 -15.68 5.95 22.79
C VAL A 52 -17.00 5.48 22.20
N THR A 53 -18.08 6.23 22.43
CA THR A 53 -19.39 5.88 21.87
C THR A 53 -19.32 5.78 20.34
N SER A 54 -19.92 4.74 19.76
CA SER A 54 -19.98 4.53 18.30
C SER A 54 -20.52 5.75 17.54
N LEU A 55 -21.30 6.61 18.20
CA LEU A 55 -21.88 7.82 17.61
C LEU A 55 -20.84 8.93 17.39
N GLU A 56 -19.94 9.16 18.35
CA GLU A 56 -18.88 10.18 18.25
C GLU A 56 -17.84 9.79 17.20
N LEU A 57 -17.45 8.51 17.17
CA LEU A 57 -16.57 7.98 16.13
C LEU A 57 -17.21 8.11 14.74
N GLY A 58 -18.51 7.79 14.61
CA GLY A 58 -19.25 7.96 13.36
C GLY A 58 -19.29 9.42 12.88
N ALA A 59 -19.57 10.36 13.78
CA ALA A 59 -19.59 11.80 13.45
C ALA A 59 -18.21 12.32 13.00
N PHE A 60 -17.14 11.85 13.66
CA PHE A 60 -15.76 12.16 13.27
C PHE A 60 -15.42 11.64 11.87
N ILE A 61 -15.71 10.37 11.60
CA ILE A 61 -15.49 9.77 10.27
C ILE A 61 -16.28 10.54 9.20
N GLN A 62 -17.53 10.88 9.47
CA GLN A 62 -18.36 11.63 8.53
C GLN A 62 -17.79 13.03 8.22
N THR A 63 -17.20 13.69 9.22
CA THR A 63 -16.50 14.98 9.03
C THR A 63 -15.31 14.80 8.10
N CYS A 64 -14.47 13.79 8.34
CA CYS A 64 -13.32 13.46 7.51
C CYS A 64 -13.72 13.13 6.07
N VAL A 65 -14.79 12.36 5.89
CA VAL A 65 -15.35 12.06 4.56
C VAL A 65 -15.77 13.34 3.84
N SER A 66 -16.43 14.27 4.53
CA SER A 66 -16.85 15.54 3.90
C SER A 66 -15.67 16.40 3.45
N LEU A 67 -14.61 16.47 4.26
CA LEU A 67 -13.39 17.21 3.92
C LEU A 67 -12.66 16.57 2.75
N PHE A 68 -12.57 15.24 2.76
CA PHE A 68 -11.94 14.49 1.69
C PHE A 68 -12.71 14.57 0.36
N GLN A 69 -14.05 14.64 0.42
CA GLN A 69 -14.88 14.91 -0.77
C GLN A 69 -14.60 16.30 -1.35
N LYS A 70 -14.50 17.34 -0.49
CA LYS A 70 -14.11 18.68 -0.94
C LYS A 70 -12.71 18.67 -1.56
N TRP A 71 -11.76 18.01 -0.91
CA TRP A 71 -10.38 17.87 -1.41
C TRP A 71 -10.35 17.17 -2.78
N SER A 72 -11.14 16.11 -2.93
CA SER A 72 -11.26 15.39 -4.20
C SER A 72 -11.82 16.27 -5.32
N GLY A 73 -12.87 17.05 -5.03
CA GLY A 73 -13.46 17.99 -5.98
C GLY A 73 -12.51 19.13 -6.37
N ALA A 74 -11.72 19.63 -5.42
CA ALA A 74 -10.70 20.65 -5.69
C ALA A 74 -9.57 20.11 -6.58
N LEU A 75 -9.18 18.84 -6.43
CA LEU A 75 -8.23 18.16 -7.30
C LEU A 75 -8.79 17.95 -8.71
N ASP A 76 -10.06 17.55 -8.82
CA ASP A 76 -10.74 17.41 -10.13
C ASP A 76 -10.78 18.75 -10.87
N GLN A 77 -11.07 19.84 -10.14
CA GLN A 77 -11.08 21.18 -10.71
C GLN A 77 -9.67 21.62 -11.16
N PHE A 78 -8.63 21.31 -10.37
CA PHE A 78 -7.24 21.54 -10.75
C PHE A 78 -6.87 20.80 -12.03
N GLU A 79 -7.15 19.49 -12.10
CA GLU A 79 -6.87 18.65 -13.27
C GLU A 79 -7.60 19.17 -14.51
N LYS A 80 -8.87 19.55 -14.38
CA LYS A 80 -9.65 20.13 -15.48
C LYS A 80 -9.07 21.44 -15.99
N THR A 81 -8.60 22.32 -15.09
CA THR A 81 -8.09 23.65 -15.47
C THR A 81 -6.64 23.62 -15.95
N ARG A 82 -5.78 22.80 -15.34
CA ARG A 82 -4.33 22.82 -15.55
C ARG A 82 -3.80 21.58 -16.28
N GLY A 83 -4.56 20.49 -16.33
CA GLY A 83 -4.15 19.19 -16.89
C GLY A 83 -3.41 19.27 -18.22
N PRO A 84 -3.96 19.94 -19.27
CA PRO A 84 -3.30 20.04 -20.57
C PRO A 84 -1.94 20.77 -20.56
N SER A 85 -1.66 21.54 -19.51
CA SER A 85 -0.44 22.36 -19.36
C SER A 85 0.58 21.76 -18.38
N LEU A 86 0.30 20.61 -17.78
CA LEU A 86 1.18 19.99 -16.80
C LEU A 86 2.43 19.41 -17.49
N THR A 87 3.57 19.57 -16.84
CA THR A 87 4.80 18.86 -17.19
C THR A 87 4.68 17.36 -16.92
N THR A 88 5.59 16.55 -17.45
CA THR A 88 5.65 15.10 -17.14
C THR A 88 5.74 14.83 -15.64
N ARG A 89 6.54 15.61 -14.92
CA ARG A 89 6.70 15.48 -13.46
C ARG A 89 5.41 15.83 -12.71
N GLU A 90 4.68 16.85 -13.15
CA GLU A 90 3.38 17.20 -12.57
C GLU A 90 2.32 16.14 -12.89
N HIS A 91 2.33 15.54 -14.08
CA HIS A 91 1.46 14.38 -14.37
C HIS A 91 1.75 13.19 -13.45
N VAL A 92 3.02 12.92 -13.13
CA VAL A 92 3.39 11.91 -12.13
C VAL A 92 2.82 12.27 -10.77
N GLY A 93 3.00 13.52 -10.30
CA GLY A 93 2.46 13.99 -9.02
C GLY A 93 0.93 13.89 -8.95
N LEU A 94 0.24 14.29 -10.02
CA LEU A 94 -1.22 14.18 -10.11
C LEU A 94 -1.70 12.73 -10.01
N LYS A 95 -1.04 11.80 -10.73
CA LYS A 95 -1.37 10.36 -10.66
C LYS A 95 -1.14 9.78 -9.27
N ILE A 96 -0.08 10.20 -8.57
CA ILE A 96 0.15 9.81 -7.18
C ILE A 96 -1.01 10.29 -6.30
N LEU A 97 -1.45 11.55 -6.44
CA LEU A 97 -2.61 12.05 -5.68
C LEU A 97 -3.92 11.32 -6.03
N GLN A 98 -4.11 10.93 -7.29
CA GLN A 98 -5.25 10.10 -7.70
C GLN A 98 -5.21 8.71 -7.05
N ILE A 99 -4.03 8.07 -6.97
CA ILE A 99 -3.85 6.79 -6.24
C ILE A 99 -4.20 6.95 -4.77
N GLN A 100 -3.69 8.00 -4.12
CA GLN A 100 -3.98 8.31 -2.73
C GLN A 100 -5.48 8.55 -2.50
N ARG A 101 -6.14 9.23 -3.45
CA ARG A 101 -7.59 9.41 -3.44
C ARG A 101 -8.35 8.08 -3.49
N CYS A 102 -7.94 7.17 -4.37
CA CYS A 102 -8.56 5.84 -4.51
C CYS A 102 -8.45 5.05 -3.19
N ILE A 103 -7.25 4.97 -2.61
CA ILE A 103 -7.03 4.28 -1.33
C ILE A 103 -7.89 4.89 -0.23
N GLN A 104 -7.88 6.21 -0.09
CA GLN A 104 -8.57 6.84 1.03
C GLN A 104 -10.09 6.76 0.90
N THR A 105 -10.63 6.81 -0.33
CA THR A 105 -12.05 6.55 -0.61
C THR A 105 -12.45 5.14 -0.18
N MET A 106 -11.67 4.14 -0.59
CA MET A 106 -11.90 2.74 -0.25
C MET A 106 -11.85 2.54 1.27
N LEU A 107 -10.84 3.08 1.94
CA LEU A 107 -10.70 2.97 3.39
C LEU A 107 -11.89 3.59 4.11
N PHE A 108 -12.34 4.79 3.76
CA PHE A 108 -13.54 5.37 4.38
C PHE A 108 -14.78 4.50 4.20
N GLN A 109 -15.01 3.98 2.99
CA GLN A 109 -16.15 3.09 2.71
C GLN A 109 -16.08 1.80 3.53
N HIS A 110 -14.89 1.21 3.64
CA HIS A 110 -14.68 -0.01 4.41
C HIS A 110 -14.94 0.23 5.91
N HIS A 111 -14.35 1.28 6.50
CA HIS A 111 -14.57 1.61 7.91
C HIS A 111 -16.05 1.91 8.22
N LEU A 112 -16.75 2.64 7.35
CA LEU A 112 -18.17 2.94 7.52
C LEU A 112 -19.07 1.71 7.37
N SER A 113 -18.66 0.71 6.59
CA SER A 113 -19.42 -0.53 6.44
C SER A 113 -19.41 -1.40 7.69
N GLY A 114 -18.39 -1.25 8.56
CA GLY A 114 -18.18 -2.10 9.73
C GLY A 114 -17.90 -3.57 9.40
N THR A 115 -17.66 -3.91 8.13
CA THR A 115 -17.39 -5.29 7.72
C THR A 115 -15.99 -5.71 8.19
N THR A 116 -15.92 -6.86 8.84
CA THR A 116 -14.65 -7.49 9.24
C THR A 116 -14.32 -8.71 8.39
N ASP A 117 -15.24 -9.13 7.52
CA ASP A 117 -15.03 -10.26 6.61
C ASP A 117 -14.02 -9.87 5.52
N PRO A 118 -12.87 -10.57 5.41
CA PRO A 118 -11.90 -10.33 4.35
C PRO A 118 -12.48 -10.49 2.94
N SER A 119 -13.64 -11.16 2.78
CA SER A 119 -14.32 -11.25 1.49
C SER A 119 -14.89 -9.90 1.01
N GLY A 120 -15.14 -8.97 1.93
CA GLY A 120 -15.64 -7.63 1.65
C GLY A 120 -14.70 -6.80 0.77
N TRP A 121 -13.40 -7.12 0.73
CA TRP A 121 -12.45 -6.41 -0.13
C TRP A 121 -12.74 -6.55 -1.63
N ASP A 122 -13.41 -7.63 -2.05
CA ASP A 122 -13.69 -7.91 -3.46
C ASP A 122 -14.54 -6.80 -4.13
N MET A 123 -15.39 -6.11 -3.35
CA MET A 123 -16.21 -5.02 -3.89
C MET A 123 -15.38 -3.84 -4.40
N TYR A 124 -14.11 -3.74 -3.96
CA TYR A 124 -13.17 -2.68 -4.34
C TYR A 124 -12.23 -3.09 -5.48
N ASN A 125 -12.44 -4.24 -6.12
CA ASN A 125 -11.67 -4.66 -7.29
C ASN A 125 -11.55 -3.58 -8.40
N PRO A 126 -12.61 -2.81 -8.73
CA PRO A 126 -12.46 -1.69 -9.67
C PRO A 126 -11.46 -0.63 -9.20
N ILE A 127 -11.47 -0.27 -7.90
CA ILE A 127 -10.54 0.70 -7.31
C ILE A 127 -9.12 0.14 -7.31
N PHE A 128 -8.93 -1.14 -6.96
CA PHE A 128 -7.62 -1.79 -7.03
C PHE A 128 -7.06 -1.79 -8.45
N GLN A 129 -7.90 -2.07 -9.45
CA GLN A 129 -7.50 -2.04 -10.86
C GLN A 129 -7.09 -0.64 -11.32
N GLU A 130 -7.78 0.40 -10.85
CA GLU A 130 -7.45 1.81 -11.10
C GLU A 130 -6.10 2.19 -10.48
N ILE A 131 -5.86 1.84 -9.21
CA ILE A 131 -4.59 2.08 -8.52
C ILE A 131 -3.43 1.43 -9.29
N VAL A 132 -3.58 0.16 -9.67
CA VAL A 132 -2.57 -0.58 -10.44
C VAL A 132 -2.30 0.07 -11.80
N SER A 133 -3.33 0.57 -12.48
CA SER A 133 -3.21 1.27 -13.76
C SER A 133 -2.45 2.60 -13.62
N LEU A 134 -2.84 3.42 -12.63
CA LEU A 134 -2.19 4.69 -12.33
C LEU A 134 -0.73 4.49 -11.93
N ALA A 135 -0.44 3.50 -11.07
CA ALA A 135 0.91 3.20 -10.62
C ALA A 135 1.82 2.71 -11.76
N ALA A 136 1.31 1.87 -12.67
CA ALA A 136 2.04 1.48 -13.88
C ALA A 136 2.41 2.71 -14.72
N SER A 137 1.47 3.64 -14.89
CA SER A 137 1.69 4.90 -15.60
C SER A 137 2.72 5.80 -14.90
N VAL A 138 2.76 5.81 -13.56
CA VAL A 138 3.79 6.54 -12.79
C VAL A 138 5.18 5.96 -13.04
N VAL A 139 5.35 4.63 -13.00
CA VAL A 139 6.63 3.97 -13.27
C VAL A 139 7.09 4.25 -14.71
N GLU A 140 6.17 4.24 -15.66
CA GLU A 140 6.43 4.57 -17.06
C GLU A 140 6.91 6.00 -17.27
N LEU A 141 6.20 6.97 -16.70
CA LEU A 141 6.53 8.39 -16.88
C LEU A 141 7.78 8.82 -16.10
N SER A 142 8.07 8.17 -14.98
CA SER A 142 9.23 8.51 -14.14
C SER A 142 10.53 7.90 -14.68
N GLY A 143 10.45 6.90 -15.57
CA GLY A 143 11.63 6.17 -16.03
C GLY A 143 12.25 5.27 -14.97
N ASP A 144 11.55 5.03 -13.85
CA ASP A 144 12.03 4.23 -12.71
C ASP A 144 12.00 2.71 -12.98
N ARG A 145 11.87 2.26 -14.23
CA ARG A 145 11.95 0.84 -14.54
C ARG A 145 13.36 0.35 -14.25
N SER A 146 13.46 -0.69 -13.44
CA SER A 146 14.69 -1.47 -13.39
C SER A 146 14.98 -2.06 -14.78
N PRO A 147 16.19 -1.91 -15.33
CA PRO A 147 16.56 -2.64 -16.53
C PRO A 147 16.53 -4.14 -16.21
N SER A 148 15.85 -4.92 -17.04
CA SER A 148 15.78 -6.39 -16.96
C SER A 148 17.16 -7.07 -17.06
N THR A 149 18.19 -6.31 -17.39
CA THR A 149 19.61 -6.68 -17.34
C THR A 149 20.36 -5.62 -16.53
N PRO A 150 20.89 -5.94 -15.34
CA PRO A 150 21.74 -5.02 -14.62
C PRO A 150 23.03 -4.82 -15.42
N GLU A 151 23.32 -3.59 -15.84
CA GLU A 151 24.64 -3.25 -16.38
C GLU A 151 25.68 -3.55 -15.31
N ALA A 152 26.66 -4.38 -15.65
CA ALA A 152 27.77 -4.69 -14.76
C ALA A 152 28.63 -3.42 -14.62
N ASP A 153 28.68 -2.87 -13.41
CA ASP A 153 29.73 -1.91 -13.03
C ASP A 153 31.11 -2.56 -13.28
N PRO A 154 32.14 -1.84 -13.75
CA PRO A 154 33.52 -2.32 -13.79
C PRO A 154 34.06 -2.94 -12.49
N SER A 155 33.38 -2.76 -11.35
CA SER A 155 33.66 -3.42 -10.06
C SER A 155 33.03 -4.81 -9.88
N GLY A 156 32.14 -5.25 -10.78
CA GLY A 156 31.37 -6.49 -10.64
C GLY A 156 30.25 -6.44 -9.58
N GLN A 157 30.03 -5.29 -8.93
CA GLN A 157 28.95 -5.11 -7.95
C GLN A 157 27.64 -4.75 -8.67
N ARG A 158 26.58 -5.53 -8.39
CA ARG A 158 25.22 -5.30 -8.91
C ARG A 158 24.57 -4.15 -8.13
N ARG A 159 24.74 -2.90 -8.56
CA ARG A 159 24.14 -1.76 -7.86
C ARG A 159 22.77 -1.42 -8.44
N PHE A 160 21.74 -1.94 -7.80
CA PHE A 160 20.37 -1.46 -7.96
C PHE A 160 20.21 -0.21 -7.08
N LYS A 161 20.27 0.99 -7.66
CA LYS A 161 20.11 2.23 -6.88
C LYS A 161 18.68 2.75 -7.01
N PRO A 162 17.79 2.51 -6.03
CA PRO A 162 16.43 3.02 -6.09
C PRO A 162 16.42 4.55 -6.03
N SER A 163 15.45 5.18 -6.70
CA SER A 163 15.14 6.59 -6.47
C SER A 163 14.56 6.76 -5.07
N PHE A 164 15.00 7.78 -4.34
CA PHE A 164 14.61 8.02 -2.94
C PHE A 164 13.74 9.26 -2.81
N THR A 165 12.66 9.16 -2.04
CA THR A 165 11.79 10.29 -1.65
C THR A 165 11.25 10.07 -0.23
N LEU A 166 10.92 11.15 0.47
CA LEU A 166 10.20 11.10 1.76
C LEU A 166 8.68 11.20 1.59
N ASP A 167 8.22 11.63 0.41
CA ASP A 167 6.81 11.79 0.10
C ASP A 167 6.11 10.44 -0.09
N MET A 168 4.81 10.38 0.20
CA MET A 168 3.98 9.23 -0.15
C MET A 168 3.92 9.05 -1.68
N GLY A 169 4.22 7.84 -2.16
CA GLY A 169 4.18 7.52 -3.58
C GLY A 169 3.29 6.32 -3.90
N ILE A 170 3.84 5.34 -4.58
CA ILE A 170 3.09 4.18 -5.11
C ILE A 170 3.32 2.90 -4.33
N ILE A 171 4.36 2.82 -3.50
CA ILE A 171 4.78 1.56 -2.87
C ILE A 171 3.72 1.07 -1.88
N GLY A 172 3.29 1.95 -0.96
CA GLY A 172 2.24 1.64 0.02
C GLY A 172 0.93 1.20 -0.65
N PRO A 173 0.34 2.00 -1.56
CA PRO A 173 -0.88 1.63 -2.28
C PRO A 173 -0.80 0.32 -3.06
N LEU A 174 0.33 0.05 -3.74
CA LEU A 174 0.52 -1.22 -4.44
C LEU A 174 0.63 -2.41 -3.47
N TYR A 175 1.27 -2.21 -2.32
CA TYR A 175 1.34 -3.23 -1.28
C TYR A 175 -0.04 -3.53 -0.68
N ASP A 176 -0.85 -2.49 -0.45
CA ASP A 176 -2.25 -2.63 -0.02
C ASP A 176 -3.05 -3.41 -1.07
N VAL A 177 -2.94 -3.08 -2.36
CA VAL A 177 -3.60 -3.86 -3.42
C VAL A 177 -3.16 -5.32 -3.38
N ALA A 178 -1.85 -5.59 -3.30
CA ALA A 178 -1.33 -6.96 -3.36
C ALA A 178 -1.76 -7.82 -2.16
N THR A 179 -1.95 -7.20 -1.00
CA THR A 179 -2.28 -7.89 0.25
C THR A 179 -3.77 -7.90 0.56
N LEU A 180 -4.54 -6.87 0.21
CA LEU A 180 -5.99 -6.78 0.45
C LEU A 180 -6.85 -7.39 -0.66
N CYS A 181 -6.43 -7.28 -1.93
CA CYS A 181 -7.18 -7.84 -3.05
C CYS A 181 -7.02 -9.36 -3.12
N ARG A 182 -8.12 -10.09 -3.33
CA ARG A 182 -8.12 -11.54 -3.57
C ARG A 182 -8.11 -11.93 -5.04
N ASP A 183 -8.33 -10.98 -5.94
CA ASP A 183 -8.29 -11.25 -7.38
C ASP A 183 -6.86 -11.64 -7.79
N PRO A 184 -6.67 -12.84 -8.35
CA PRO A 184 -5.34 -13.36 -8.61
C PRO A 184 -4.57 -12.56 -9.65
N LEU A 185 -5.26 -11.89 -10.59
CA LEU A 185 -4.62 -11.12 -11.65
C LEU A 185 -4.24 -9.72 -11.16
N ILE A 186 -5.15 -9.03 -10.47
CA ILE A 186 -4.91 -7.67 -9.97
C ILE A 186 -3.75 -7.68 -8.97
N ARG A 187 -3.77 -8.59 -8.00
CA ARG A 187 -2.79 -8.62 -6.93
C ARG A 187 -1.38 -9.00 -7.42
N ARG A 188 -1.28 -9.92 -8.38
CA ARG A 188 0.00 -10.27 -9.03
C ARG A 188 0.54 -9.11 -9.88
N ARG A 189 -0.35 -8.40 -10.59
CA ARG A 189 0.06 -7.22 -11.36
C ARG A 189 0.60 -6.10 -10.45
N ALA A 190 0.03 -5.92 -9.25
CA ALA A 190 0.57 -4.99 -8.28
C ALA A 190 2.01 -5.36 -7.84
N VAL A 191 2.25 -6.66 -7.60
CA VAL A 191 3.59 -7.19 -7.32
C VAL A 191 4.55 -6.95 -8.48
N ASP A 192 4.14 -7.20 -9.72
CA ASP A 192 4.99 -6.98 -10.90
C ASP A 192 5.44 -5.51 -11.03
N ILE A 193 4.54 -4.57 -10.70
CA ILE A 193 4.87 -3.14 -10.67
C ILE A 193 5.84 -2.84 -9.53
N LEU A 194 5.62 -3.38 -8.33
CA LEU A 194 6.57 -3.24 -7.21
C LEU A 194 7.96 -3.80 -7.54
N ARG A 195 8.05 -4.95 -8.24
CA ARG A 195 9.31 -5.55 -8.68
C ARG A 195 10.05 -4.70 -9.70
N SER A 196 9.32 -4.06 -10.61
CA SER A 196 9.90 -3.26 -11.68
C SER A 196 10.19 -1.82 -11.27
N ALA A 197 9.52 -1.30 -10.25
CA ALA A 197 9.80 -0.01 -9.67
C ALA A 197 11.15 -0.05 -8.94
N SER A 198 12.12 0.75 -9.39
CA SER A 198 13.37 0.96 -8.67
C SER A 198 13.23 2.14 -7.71
N ARG A 199 12.44 1.98 -6.63
CA ARG A 199 11.98 3.09 -5.76
C ARG A 199 12.09 2.82 -4.25
N GLN A 200 12.33 3.87 -3.48
CA GLN A 200 12.30 3.91 -2.03
C GLN A 200 11.56 5.17 -1.53
N GLU A 201 10.51 4.97 -0.74
CA GLU A 201 9.60 5.98 -0.20
C GLU A 201 9.71 5.96 1.34
N GLY A 202 10.65 6.76 1.87
CA GLY A 202 11.06 6.70 3.28
C GLY A 202 11.57 5.31 3.65
N VAL A 203 10.83 4.63 4.51
CA VAL A 203 11.12 3.25 4.96
C VAL A 203 10.59 2.17 4.02
N PHE A 204 9.73 2.53 3.06
CA PHE A 204 9.18 1.59 2.10
C PHE A 204 10.13 1.40 0.92
N ASN A 205 10.60 0.18 0.72
CA ASN A 205 11.37 -0.20 -0.45
C ASN A 205 10.51 -1.09 -1.37
N SER A 206 10.45 -0.72 -2.64
CA SER A 206 9.62 -1.37 -3.66
C SER A 206 9.89 -2.88 -3.79
N TYR A 207 11.15 -3.28 -3.87
CA TYR A 207 11.55 -4.68 -3.96
C TYR A 207 11.20 -5.44 -2.67
N VAL A 208 11.49 -4.86 -1.50
CA VAL A 208 11.14 -5.45 -0.19
C VAL A 208 9.63 -5.70 -0.09
N CYS A 209 8.82 -4.69 -0.45
CA CYS A 209 7.37 -4.81 -0.48
C CYS A 209 6.89 -5.87 -1.47
N ALA A 210 7.54 -6.01 -2.64
CA ALA A 210 7.21 -7.07 -3.59
C ALA A 210 7.46 -8.47 -3.01
N VAL A 211 8.64 -8.70 -2.41
CA VAL A 211 8.99 -9.97 -1.74
C VAL A 211 7.98 -10.31 -0.66
N ALA A 212 7.66 -9.33 0.20
CA ALA A 212 6.68 -9.51 1.27
C ALA A 212 5.28 -9.84 0.72
N ALA A 213 4.82 -9.11 -0.30
CA ALA A 213 3.52 -9.34 -0.93
C ALA A 213 3.42 -10.71 -1.61
N GLU A 214 4.48 -11.15 -2.31
CA GLU A 214 4.55 -12.51 -2.88
C GLU A 214 4.42 -13.58 -1.79
N ARG A 215 5.07 -13.37 -0.65
CA ARG A 215 4.98 -14.29 0.48
C ARG A 215 3.57 -14.33 1.06
N VAL A 216 2.88 -13.19 1.16
CA VAL A 216 1.47 -13.11 1.56
C VAL A 216 0.60 -13.92 0.59
N ILE A 217 0.71 -13.66 -0.71
CA ILE A 217 -0.05 -14.38 -1.75
C ILE A 217 0.14 -15.89 -1.63
N ALA A 218 1.40 -16.34 -1.55
CA ALA A 218 1.73 -17.76 -1.46
C ALA A 218 1.14 -18.45 -0.22
N LEU A 219 1.11 -17.75 0.93
CA LEU A 219 0.52 -18.29 2.15
C LEU A 219 -1.00 -18.45 2.05
N GLU A 220 -1.69 -17.45 1.52
CA GLU A 220 -3.14 -17.47 1.42
C GLU A 220 -3.62 -18.47 0.36
N GLU A 221 -2.99 -18.47 -0.81
CA GLU A 221 -3.31 -19.41 -1.88
C GLU A 221 -2.91 -20.85 -1.52
N GLY A 222 -1.83 -21.05 -0.76
CA GLY A 222 -1.44 -22.36 -0.25
C GLY A 222 -2.51 -22.98 0.65
N VAL A 223 -3.02 -22.24 1.63
CA VAL A 223 -4.10 -22.70 2.51
C VAL A 223 -5.39 -22.97 1.74
N ALA A 224 -5.70 -22.15 0.75
CA ALA A 224 -6.85 -22.35 -0.12
C ALA A 224 -6.77 -23.68 -0.89
N LEU A 225 -5.62 -23.97 -1.50
CA LEU A 225 -5.40 -25.20 -2.29
C LEU A 225 -5.41 -26.45 -1.41
N GLU A 226 -4.80 -26.40 -0.22
CA GLU A 226 -4.83 -27.49 0.77
C GLU A 226 -6.27 -27.81 1.22
N SER A 227 -7.07 -26.77 1.49
CA SER A 227 -8.46 -26.90 1.93
C SER A 227 -9.38 -27.52 0.85
N THR A 228 -9.03 -27.37 -0.43
CA THR A 228 -9.75 -27.98 -1.55
C THR A 228 -9.37 -29.44 -1.86
N GLY A 229 -8.51 -30.07 -1.04
CA GLY A 229 -8.16 -31.50 -1.14
C GLY A 229 -6.83 -31.81 -1.86
N GLY A 230 -5.88 -30.89 -1.83
CA GLY A 230 -4.65 -30.91 -2.65
C GLY A 230 -3.46 -31.75 -2.16
N PHE A 231 -3.61 -32.72 -1.26
CA PHE A 231 -2.55 -33.71 -1.00
C PHE A 231 -3.05 -35.13 -1.29
N SER A 232 -2.96 -35.53 -2.55
CA SER A 232 -2.83 -36.94 -2.93
C SER A 232 -1.45 -37.11 -3.55
N PRO A 233 -0.48 -37.76 -2.86
CA PRO A 233 0.79 -38.05 -3.48
C PRO A 233 0.55 -39.07 -4.60
N THR A 234 1.11 -38.79 -5.78
CA THR A 234 1.20 -39.68 -6.95
C THR A 234 -0.08 -40.05 -7.69
N LEU A 235 -0.53 -39.18 -8.61
CA LEU A 235 -1.10 -39.61 -9.90
C LEU A 235 -0.60 -38.67 -11.00
N ALA A 236 0.30 -39.19 -11.86
CA ALA A 236 0.80 -38.47 -13.01
C ALA A 236 -0.38 -38.08 -13.94
N GLY A 237 -0.66 -36.78 -14.06
CA GLY A 237 -1.69 -36.25 -14.98
C GLY A 237 -2.58 -35.14 -14.42
N GLN A 238 -2.51 -34.80 -13.13
CA GLN A 238 -3.25 -33.64 -12.61
C GLN A 238 -2.60 -32.33 -13.08
N ARG A 239 -3.40 -31.46 -13.71
CA ARG A 239 -2.99 -30.09 -14.04
C ARG A 239 -2.62 -29.36 -12.74
N PRO A 240 -1.63 -28.43 -12.76
CA PRO A 240 -1.38 -27.56 -11.61
C PRO A 240 -2.70 -26.88 -11.21
N GLN A 241 -3.14 -27.08 -9.97
CA GLN A 241 -4.25 -26.29 -9.44
C GLN A 241 -3.73 -24.87 -9.20
N TYR A 242 -4.42 -23.89 -9.76
CA TYR A 242 -4.09 -22.47 -9.58
C TYR A 242 -5.35 -21.71 -9.19
N ILE A 243 -5.18 -20.67 -8.38
CA ILE A 243 -6.27 -19.78 -7.98
C ILE A 243 -6.66 -18.90 -9.17
N SER A 244 -7.92 -18.99 -9.59
CA SER A 244 -8.43 -18.34 -10.80
C SER A 244 -9.45 -17.23 -10.53
N ARG A 245 -9.98 -17.14 -9.31
CA ARG A 245 -11.00 -16.16 -8.90
C ARG A 245 -10.92 -15.89 -7.39
N CYS A 246 -11.40 -14.72 -6.96
CA CYS A 246 -11.36 -14.27 -5.56
C CYS A 246 -11.95 -15.30 -4.58
N SER A 247 -13.08 -15.91 -4.95
CA SER A 247 -13.84 -16.84 -4.08
C SER A 247 -13.09 -18.14 -3.76
N GLU A 248 -12.04 -18.46 -4.52
CA GLU A 248 -11.20 -19.64 -4.24
C GLU A 248 -10.24 -19.40 -3.07
N VAL A 249 -10.01 -18.14 -2.66
CA VAL A 249 -9.28 -17.81 -1.42
C VAL A 249 -10.28 -17.47 -0.32
N PRO A 250 -10.65 -18.44 0.55
CA PRO A 250 -11.65 -18.21 1.60
C PRO A 250 -11.14 -17.20 2.63
N GLY A 251 -12.06 -16.52 3.33
CA GLY A 251 -11.70 -15.55 4.37
C GLY A 251 -10.80 -16.13 5.47
N THR A 252 -10.93 -17.43 5.78
CA THR A 252 -10.08 -18.14 6.74
C THR A 252 -8.63 -18.34 6.30
N ALA A 253 -8.36 -18.25 4.98
CA ALA A 253 -7.00 -18.29 4.46
C ALA A 253 -6.32 -16.92 4.52
N ARG A 254 -7.09 -15.83 4.66
CA ARG A 254 -6.63 -14.45 4.56
C ARG A 254 -5.87 -14.01 5.80
N LEU A 255 -4.82 -13.23 5.58
CA LEU A 255 -4.11 -12.54 6.66
C LEU A 255 -4.82 -11.21 6.96
N LEU A 256 -4.97 -10.85 8.23
CA LEU A 256 -5.55 -9.57 8.63
C LEU A 256 -4.55 -8.42 8.51
N TYR A 257 -3.28 -8.69 8.80
CA TYR A 257 -2.19 -7.77 8.54
C TYR A 257 -0.92 -8.56 8.19
N ALA A 258 -0.09 -7.94 7.36
CA ALA A 258 1.23 -8.44 7.02
C ALA A 258 2.14 -7.25 6.73
N TYR A 259 3.26 -7.11 7.44
CA TYR A 259 4.23 -6.05 7.17
C TYR A 259 5.67 -6.54 7.24
N PRO A 260 6.54 -6.07 6.32
CA PRO A 260 7.95 -6.38 6.37
C PRO A 260 8.61 -5.68 7.57
N LYS A 261 9.53 -6.38 8.22
CA LYS A 261 10.36 -5.90 9.33
C LYS A 261 11.81 -6.25 9.05
N LEU A 262 12.70 -5.29 9.26
CA LEU A 262 14.15 -5.47 9.13
C LEU A 262 14.78 -5.40 10.52
N ASP A 263 15.56 -6.42 10.87
CA ASP A 263 16.51 -6.39 11.96
C ASP A 263 17.89 -6.06 11.39
N ILE A 264 18.21 -4.77 11.39
CA ILE A 264 19.47 -4.25 10.85
C ILE A 264 20.66 -4.80 11.63
N ALA A 265 20.52 -5.00 12.94
CA ALA A 265 21.63 -5.46 13.79
C ALA A 265 22.03 -6.90 13.49
N ARG A 266 21.09 -7.72 13.01
CA ARG A 266 21.31 -9.12 12.66
C ARG A 266 21.41 -9.39 11.16
N GLY A 267 21.13 -8.38 10.32
CA GLY A 267 21.04 -8.58 8.88
C GLY A 267 19.82 -9.41 8.47
N GLU A 268 18.78 -9.49 9.31
CA GLU A 268 17.65 -10.41 9.10
C GLU A 268 16.38 -9.66 8.68
N GLY A 269 15.64 -10.23 7.73
CA GLY A 269 14.32 -9.73 7.31
C GLY A 269 13.22 -10.69 7.73
N PHE A 270 12.09 -10.15 8.19
CA PHE A 270 10.92 -10.91 8.62
C PHE A 270 9.64 -10.33 8.01
N LEU A 271 8.66 -11.18 7.73
CA LEU A 271 7.28 -10.81 7.49
C LEU A 271 6.51 -11.05 8.77
N LYS A 272 6.08 -9.98 9.43
CA LYS A 272 5.16 -10.12 10.55
C LYS A 272 3.75 -10.30 10.02
N VAL A 273 3.07 -11.38 10.40
CA VAL A 273 1.71 -11.70 9.96
C VAL A 273 0.76 -11.96 11.14
N GLY A 274 -0.52 -11.66 10.95
CA GLY A 274 -1.59 -11.99 11.91
C GLY A 274 -2.86 -12.50 11.23
N ARG A 275 -3.56 -13.45 11.88
CA ARG A 275 -4.82 -14.06 11.40
C ARG A 275 -6.06 -13.75 12.27
N GLY A 276 -5.93 -12.90 13.30
CA GLY A 276 -7.08 -12.45 14.11
C GLY A 276 -7.30 -13.15 15.44
N GLU A 277 -6.51 -14.18 15.78
CA GLU A 277 -6.61 -14.87 17.07
C GLU A 277 -5.56 -14.40 18.10
N GLY A 278 -4.98 -13.22 17.90
CA GLY A 278 -3.87 -12.71 18.75
C GLY A 278 -2.53 -13.43 18.53
N ILE A 279 -2.48 -14.40 17.61
CA ILE A 279 -1.24 -15.07 17.19
C ILE A 279 -0.58 -14.21 16.11
N GLU A 280 0.48 -13.52 16.50
CA GLU A 280 1.42 -12.88 15.58
C GLU A 280 2.57 -13.84 15.29
N MET A 281 2.99 -13.94 14.03
CA MET A 281 4.15 -14.74 13.65
C MET A 281 5.14 -13.89 12.86
N ASP A 282 6.43 -14.03 13.18
CA ASP A 282 7.53 -13.50 12.37
C ASP A 282 8.01 -14.62 11.44
N LEU A 283 7.68 -14.51 10.15
CA LEU A 283 8.11 -15.45 9.13
C LEU A 283 9.42 -14.95 8.49
N PRO A 284 10.50 -15.74 8.44
CA PRO A 284 11.73 -15.31 7.78
C PRO A 284 11.49 -14.90 6.32
N LEU A 285 12.12 -13.79 5.90
CA LEU A 285 12.18 -13.30 4.52
C LEU A 285 13.65 -13.24 4.06
N PRO A 286 14.27 -14.37 3.68
CA PRO A 286 15.70 -14.42 3.34
C PRO A 286 16.10 -13.51 2.18
N ALA A 287 15.18 -13.25 1.23
CA ALA A 287 15.42 -12.35 0.11
C ALA A 287 15.62 -10.88 0.52
N MET A 288 15.21 -10.49 1.74
CA MET A 288 15.49 -9.17 2.31
C MET A 288 16.86 -9.10 2.99
N ALA A 289 17.31 -10.18 3.62
CA ALA A 289 18.65 -10.25 4.24
C ALA A 289 19.76 -10.01 3.20
N ALA A 290 19.63 -10.61 2.02
CA ALA A 290 20.57 -10.44 0.91
C ALA A 290 20.66 -8.99 0.35
N MET A 291 19.72 -8.11 0.69
CA MET A 291 19.82 -6.69 0.31
C MET A 291 20.70 -5.90 1.28
N LEU A 292 20.70 -6.26 2.56
CA LEU A 292 21.54 -5.61 3.57
C LEU A 292 23.03 -5.90 3.30
N ASP A 293 23.34 -7.11 2.82
CA ASP A 293 24.70 -7.51 2.44
C ASP A 293 25.22 -6.82 1.16
N ALA A 294 24.35 -6.15 0.39
CA ALA A 294 24.70 -5.51 -0.89
C ALA A 294 25.04 -4.01 -0.76
N GLU A 295 24.92 -3.43 0.44
CA GLU A 295 25.21 -2.01 0.72
C GLU A 295 26.60 -1.79 1.37
N ASP A 296 27.34 -2.86 1.70
CA ASP A 296 28.73 -2.85 2.19
C ASP A 296 29.78 -3.00 1.06
#